data_AF-A0A960IYF8-F1
#
_entry.id   AF-A0A960IYF8-F1
#
_cell.length_a   1.000
_cell.length_b   1.000
_cell.length_c   1.000
_cell.angle_alpha   90.00
_cell.angle_beta   90.00
_cell.angle_gamma   90.00
#
_symmetry.space_group_name_H-M   'P 1'
#
loop_
_entity.id
_entity.type
_entity.pdbx_description
1 polymer ?
#
loop_
_entity_poly.entity_id
_entity_poly.type
_entity_poly.pdbx_seq_one_letter_code
_entity_poly.pdbx_strand_id
1 'polypeptide(L)'
;MTAVCVGTTNAGPLAVVDGAGAIAAPDGSWAIDWCIGADDRWHVAASEAAVRQRRLEATPVVETAMRVPTGDAVARAYGARVPGRAADLIAIEVVNDTTLPVAVALLLRADEVRLAGDRAVLDGAVEVRFPRAPSRVASGTDRATVEATVTGGGAVEVVAGAATVAPVVAVLFPLAHTARLAAEVAPTGPGPGGGGDGGSPGAVGAVPAPDQVARGWRAQLDRGVAVRLPDERLAEAVDLARAQVLLAAAGDLGGATTRELAALLAALGHQGFGDEAGRVAVALLDRQRLSGRFGRGPEGRADATAALSGLGALAGARLTPEAGELLAGPVAKAAHRLARDAGRDAGPEVRGALVGAADLLVAADQPEAAAAVRALVGPHPGSRPGAPPQALDQVVGTVGADDPTRARYAAGSAALLGAVRPGLVDDRDDGLALFAGLPPAWFGRGVEVHEAPSRFGPVSCALRWHGPRPALLWDVAAGPDSGPEPVLTVPALDPTWSSAERRGEALLAEPGAPGAAPPPAPRRDPGAGGGSFS
;
A
#
# COMPACT_ATOMS: atom_id res chain seq x y z
N MET A 1 10.57 -0.97 13.24
CA MET A 1 10.06 -1.01 11.85
C MET A 1 8.57 -1.27 11.89
N THR A 2 7.83 -0.71 10.92
CA THR A 2 6.38 -0.86 10.76
C THR A 2 6.00 -2.29 10.40
N ALA A 3 4.86 -2.78 10.92
CA ALA A 3 4.26 -4.05 10.53
C ALA A 3 4.00 -4.11 9.02
N VAL A 4 4.18 -5.29 8.41
CA VAL A 4 4.03 -5.53 6.97
C VAL A 4 3.04 -6.66 6.74
N CYS A 5 1.98 -6.43 5.95
CA CYS A 5 1.12 -7.52 5.51
C CYS A 5 1.85 -8.38 4.48
N VAL A 6 1.72 -9.69 4.63
CA VAL A 6 2.18 -10.70 3.68
C VAL A 6 0.98 -11.51 3.18
N GLY A 7 1.00 -11.90 1.92
CA GLY A 7 -0.13 -12.54 1.27
C GLY A 7 0.06 -12.65 -0.23
N THR A 8 -1.04 -12.82 -0.96
CA THR A 8 -1.03 -12.91 -2.43
C THR A 8 -2.00 -11.90 -3.03
N THR A 9 -1.83 -11.53 -4.29
CA THR A 9 -2.77 -10.67 -5.03
C THR A 9 -4.14 -11.33 -5.27
N ASN A 10 -4.32 -12.60 -4.87
CA ASN A 10 -5.58 -13.31 -4.98
C ASN A 10 -6.33 -13.43 -3.65
N ALA A 11 -5.61 -13.75 -2.57
CA ALA A 11 -6.20 -13.95 -1.26
C ALA A 11 -6.13 -12.69 -0.36
N GLY A 12 -5.38 -11.68 -0.79
CA GLY A 12 -5.12 -10.47 -0.01
C GLY A 12 -4.16 -10.72 1.16
N PRO A 13 -4.22 -9.90 2.23
CA PRO A 13 -3.37 -10.07 3.40
C PRO A 13 -3.77 -11.33 4.17
N LEU A 14 -2.84 -12.28 4.28
CA LEU A 14 -3.03 -13.53 5.02
C LEU A 14 -2.41 -13.46 6.42
N ALA A 15 -1.38 -12.64 6.60
CA ALA A 15 -0.75 -12.40 7.89
C ALA A 15 -0.07 -11.03 7.93
N VAL A 16 0.31 -10.59 9.12
CA VAL A 16 1.11 -9.41 9.41
C VAL A 16 2.42 -9.85 10.04
N VAL A 17 3.55 -9.31 9.57
CA VAL A 17 4.88 -9.53 10.13
C VAL A 17 5.31 -8.26 10.87
N ASP A 18 5.65 -8.38 12.15
CA ASP A 18 6.10 -7.25 12.96
C ASP A 18 7.61 -6.97 12.79
N GLY A 19 8.14 -5.98 13.53
CA GLY A 19 9.56 -5.61 13.46
C GLY A 19 10.53 -6.66 14.01
N ALA A 20 10.04 -7.64 14.78
CA ALA A 20 10.81 -8.76 15.32
C ALA A 20 10.66 -10.04 14.49
N GLY A 21 9.85 -10.00 13.41
CA GLY A 21 9.57 -11.15 12.56
C GLY A 21 8.52 -12.09 13.13
N ALA A 22 7.78 -11.68 14.16
CA ALA A 22 6.60 -12.43 14.60
C ALA A 22 5.49 -12.28 13.56
N ILE A 23 4.74 -13.36 13.34
CA ILE A 23 3.73 -13.46 12.30
C ILE A 23 2.37 -13.61 12.98
N ALA A 24 1.41 -12.77 12.65
CA ALA A 24 0.08 -12.82 13.25
C ALA A 24 -1.02 -12.72 12.19
N ALA A 25 -2.21 -13.22 12.54
CA ALA A 25 -3.41 -12.97 11.77
C ALA A 25 -3.68 -11.45 11.69
N PRO A 26 -4.21 -10.93 10.57
CA PRO A 26 -4.57 -9.51 10.48
C PRO A 26 -5.63 -9.05 11.50
N ASP A 27 -6.44 -9.97 12.01
CA ASP A 27 -7.44 -9.74 13.06
C ASP A 27 -6.96 -10.08 14.47
N GLY A 28 -5.71 -10.54 14.61
CA GLY A 28 -5.10 -10.92 15.89
C GLY A 28 -5.54 -12.28 16.46
N SER A 29 -6.32 -13.07 15.72
CA SER A 29 -6.82 -14.40 16.17
C SER A 29 -5.69 -15.38 16.52
N TRP A 30 -4.59 -15.36 15.77
CA TRP A 30 -3.43 -16.19 16.05
C TRP A 30 -2.12 -15.45 15.86
N ALA A 31 -1.05 -15.96 16.47
CA ALA A 31 0.31 -15.48 16.28
C ALA A 31 1.36 -16.59 16.40
N ILE A 32 2.49 -16.40 15.71
CA ILE A 32 3.66 -17.28 15.70
C ILE A 32 4.89 -16.41 15.98
N ASP A 33 5.48 -16.62 17.15
CA ASP A 33 6.75 -16.04 17.55
C ASP A 33 7.90 -17.02 17.34
N TRP A 34 9.15 -16.55 17.36
CA TRP A 34 10.32 -17.41 17.17
C TRP A 34 11.46 -17.07 18.13
N CYS A 35 12.20 -18.10 18.53
CA CYS A 35 13.43 -17.96 19.33
C CYS A 35 14.47 -19.00 18.94
N ILE A 36 15.73 -18.71 19.24
CA ILE A 36 16.89 -19.51 18.85
C ILE A 36 17.70 -19.88 20.09
N GLY A 37 17.84 -21.17 20.35
CA GLY A 37 18.75 -21.72 21.34
C GLY A 37 20.12 -21.90 20.70
N ALA A 38 21.06 -21.04 21.08
CA ALA A 38 22.47 -21.13 20.67
C ALA A 38 23.30 -21.80 21.78
N ASP A 39 24.62 -21.77 21.65
CA ASP A 39 25.55 -22.37 22.62
C ASP A 39 25.61 -21.60 23.96
N ASP A 40 25.29 -20.31 23.96
CA ASP A 40 25.32 -19.44 25.15
C ASP A 40 24.00 -19.43 25.93
N ARG A 41 22.89 -19.14 25.25
CA ARG A 41 21.53 -19.00 25.80
C ARG A 41 20.48 -19.11 24.70
N TRP A 42 19.22 -18.95 25.12
CA TRP A 42 18.12 -18.67 24.23
C TRP A 42 18.03 -17.17 23.89
N HIS A 43 17.87 -16.87 22.61
CA HIS A 43 17.67 -15.54 22.04
C HIS A 43 16.22 -15.44 21.57
N VAL A 44 15.48 -14.48 22.12
CA VAL A 44 14.04 -14.29 21.84
C VAL A 44 13.89 -13.08 20.94
N ALA A 45 13.44 -13.27 19.71
CA ALA A 45 13.45 -12.22 18.69
C ALA A 45 12.69 -10.95 19.12
N ALA A 46 11.61 -11.09 19.89
CA ALA A 46 10.80 -9.98 20.38
C ALA A 46 11.52 -9.07 21.40
N SER A 47 12.53 -9.56 22.10
CA SER A 47 13.28 -8.81 23.14
C SER A 47 14.74 -8.57 22.78
N GLU A 48 15.23 -9.17 21.70
CA GLU A 48 16.63 -9.10 21.29
C GLU A 48 16.93 -7.79 20.55
N ALA A 49 17.94 -7.04 21.02
CA ALA A 49 18.29 -5.75 20.43
C ALA A 49 18.94 -5.88 19.04
N ALA A 50 19.59 -7.02 18.76
CA ALA A 50 20.32 -7.27 17.52
C ALA A 50 19.46 -7.96 16.44
N VAL A 51 18.20 -7.55 16.33
CA VAL A 51 17.27 -7.97 15.28
C VAL A 51 17.20 -6.89 14.20
N ARG A 52 17.41 -7.31 12.96
CA ARG A 52 17.32 -6.45 11.79
C ARG A 52 16.39 -7.07 10.77
N GLN A 53 15.66 -6.23 10.07
CA GLN A 53 14.70 -6.69 9.07
C GLN A 53 14.92 -5.95 7.76
N ARG A 54 14.74 -6.66 6.65
CA ARG A 54 14.70 -6.12 5.30
C ARG A 54 13.59 -6.76 4.50
N ARG A 55 13.28 -6.17 3.35
CA ARG A 55 12.27 -6.67 2.41
C ARG A 55 13.00 -7.05 1.13
N LEU A 56 12.81 -8.27 0.65
CA LEU A 56 13.45 -8.70 -0.59
C LEU A 56 12.86 -7.90 -1.75
N GLU A 57 13.73 -7.21 -2.49
CA GLU A 57 13.34 -6.33 -3.60
C GLU A 57 12.25 -5.32 -3.22
N ALA A 58 12.22 -4.81 -1.97
CA ALA A 58 11.16 -3.93 -1.45
C ALA A 58 9.72 -4.48 -1.58
N THR A 59 9.56 -5.81 -1.68
CA THR A 59 8.26 -6.48 -1.80
C THR A 59 7.77 -7.03 -0.45
N PRO A 60 6.52 -7.53 -0.35
CA PRO A 60 5.98 -8.25 0.82
C PRO A 60 6.62 -9.62 1.10
N VAL A 61 7.94 -9.72 0.96
CA VAL A 61 8.77 -10.87 1.33
C VAL A 61 9.74 -10.39 2.39
N VAL A 62 9.42 -10.72 3.64
CA VAL A 62 10.10 -10.15 4.81
C VAL A 62 11.21 -11.09 5.27
N GLU A 63 12.41 -10.57 5.41
CA GLU A 63 13.55 -11.27 6.00
C GLU A 63 13.94 -10.60 7.32
N THR A 64 13.92 -11.37 8.40
CA THR A 64 14.31 -10.95 9.75
C THR A 64 15.52 -11.75 10.19
N ALA A 65 16.66 -11.08 10.40
CA ALA A 65 17.89 -11.69 10.86
C ALA A 65 18.15 -11.31 12.33
N MET A 66 18.35 -12.32 13.16
CA MET A 66 18.71 -12.17 14.57
C MET A 66 20.16 -12.62 14.77
N ARG A 67 20.99 -11.73 15.30
CA ARG A 67 22.37 -12.07 15.65
C ARG A 67 22.37 -13.01 16.85
N VAL A 68 23.06 -14.13 16.69
CA VAL A 68 23.34 -15.12 17.75
C VAL A 68 24.84 -15.44 17.75
N PRO A 69 25.38 -16.19 18.71
CA PRO A 69 26.78 -16.60 18.65
C PRO A 69 27.13 -17.24 17.31
N THR A 70 28.29 -16.85 16.80
CA THR A 70 28.90 -17.44 15.60
C THR A 70 28.15 -17.22 14.27
N GLY A 71 27.15 -16.33 14.21
CA GLY A 71 26.52 -15.90 12.95
C GLY A 71 25.10 -15.35 13.13
N ASP A 72 24.21 -15.61 12.17
CA ASP A 72 22.83 -15.15 12.23
C ASP A 72 21.83 -16.30 12.09
N ALA A 73 20.70 -16.17 12.77
CA ALA A 73 19.50 -16.94 12.44
C ALA A 73 18.58 -16.06 11.59
N VAL A 74 18.20 -16.55 10.42
CA VAL A 74 17.45 -15.75 9.43
C VAL A 74 16.07 -16.35 9.22
N ALA A 75 15.03 -15.64 9.66
CA ALA A 75 13.64 -15.98 9.42
C ALA A 75 13.10 -15.24 8.18
N ARG A 76 12.33 -15.92 7.33
CA ARG A 76 11.62 -15.33 6.20
C ARG A 76 10.14 -15.65 6.27
N ALA A 77 9.31 -14.67 5.93
CA ALA A 77 7.86 -14.81 5.89
C ALA A 77 7.29 -14.17 4.62
N TYR A 78 6.47 -14.92 3.89
CA TYR A 78 5.86 -14.45 2.63
C TYR A 78 4.60 -15.25 2.28
N GLY A 79 3.68 -14.61 1.55
CA GLY A 79 2.53 -15.29 0.97
C GLY A 79 2.89 -16.01 -0.33
N ALA A 80 2.34 -17.20 -0.53
CA ALA A 80 2.62 -18.03 -1.69
C ALA A 80 1.36 -18.74 -2.20
N ARG A 81 1.29 -18.86 -3.52
CA ARG A 81 0.36 -19.75 -4.20
C ARG A 81 1.09 -21.02 -4.61
N VAL A 82 0.50 -22.17 -4.27
CA VAL A 82 1.06 -23.48 -4.62
C VAL A 82 0.14 -24.18 -5.62
N PRO A 83 0.63 -24.55 -6.81
CA PRO A 83 -0.16 -25.32 -7.77
C PRO A 83 -0.71 -26.61 -7.16
N GLY A 84 -2.00 -26.87 -7.41
CA GLY A 84 -2.70 -28.05 -6.86
C GLY A 84 -3.20 -27.88 -5.42
N ARG A 85 -2.99 -26.72 -4.77
CA ARG A 85 -3.66 -26.37 -3.51
C ARG A 85 -4.83 -25.43 -3.75
N ALA A 86 -5.90 -25.63 -2.96
CA ALA A 86 -7.12 -24.83 -3.04
C ALA A 86 -6.97 -23.43 -2.42
N ALA A 87 -6.18 -23.32 -1.34
CA ALA A 87 -5.93 -22.06 -0.64
C ALA A 87 -4.47 -21.61 -0.84
N ASP A 88 -4.30 -20.29 -0.94
CA ASP A 88 -2.99 -19.65 -0.80
C ASP A 88 -2.54 -19.74 0.67
N LEU A 89 -1.23 -19.66 0.92
CA LEU A 89 -0.63 -19.91 2.23
C LEU A 89 0.43 -18.88 2.59
N ILE A 90 0.83 -18.85 3.86
CA ILE A 90 2.05 -18.20 4.33
C ILE A 90 3.15 -19.24 4.47
N ALA A 91 4.30 -18.97 3.88
CA ALA A 91 5.53 -19.74 4.07
C ALA A 91 6.40 -19.08 5.12
N ILE A 92 6.92 -19.88 6.05
CA ILE A 92 7.86 -19.47 7.09
C ILE A 92 9.13 -20.29 6.92
N GLU A 93 10.26 -19.62 6.68
CA GLU A 93 11.56 -20.28 6.62
C GLU A 93 12.46 -19.78 7.73
N VAL A 94 13.15 -20.67 8.45
CA VAL A 94 14.23 -20.31 9.37
C VAL A 94 15.51 -21.00 8.92
N VAL A 95 16.53 -20.20 8.59
CA VAL A 95 17.84 -20.66 8.13
C VAL A 95 18.86 -20.44 9.24
N ASN A 96 19.66 -21.48 9.51
CA ASN A 96 20.84 -21.36 10.36
C ASN A 96 22.05 -20.90 9.55
N ASP A 97 22.37 -19.61 9.62
CA ASP A 97 23.55 -18.98 9.02
C ASP A 97 24.63 -18.70 10.09
N THR A 98 24.73 -19.61 11.07
CA THR A 98 25.78 -19.64 12.10
C THR A 98 26.74 -20.78 11.82
N THR A 99 27.94 -20.72 12.38
CA THR A 99 28.94 -21.81 12.23
C THR A 99 28.61 -23.08 13.02
N LEU A 100 27.62 -23.06 13.92
CA LEU A 100 27.27 -24.15 14.83
C LEU A 100 25.80 -24.60 14.67
N PRO A 101 25.43 -25.83 15.07
CA PRO A 101 24.03 -26.21 15.17
C PRO A 101 23.29 -25.36 16.21
N VAL A 102 22.03 -25.02 15.93
CA VAL A 102 21.15 -24.27 16.84
C VAL A 102 19.83 -25.01 17.05
N ALA A 103 19.10 -24.69 18.10
CA ALA A 103 17.70 -25.07 18.27
C ALA A 103 16.80 -23.92 17.83
N VAL A 104 15.78 -24.20 17.02
CA VAL A 104 14.72 -23.23 16.68
C VAL A 104 13.48 -23.60 17.46
N ALA A 105 12.86 -22.64 18.14
CA ALA A 105 11.51 -22.79 18.66
C ALA A 105 10.53 -21.83 17.96
N LEU A 106 9.37 -22.35 17.59
CA LEU A 106 8.23 -21.57 17.13
C LEU A 106 7.15 -21.61 18.21
N LEU A 107 6.72 -20.45 18.68
CA LEU A 107 5.69 -20.30 19.72
C LEU A 107 4.37 -19.96 19.04
N LEU A 108 3.48 -20.93 18.98
CA LEU A 108 2.14 -20.81 18.42
C LEU A 108 1.18 -20.30 19.50
N ARG A 109 0.37 -19.29 19.17
CA ARG A 109 -0.61 -18.67 20.06
C ARG A 109 -1.95 -18.54 19.36
N ALA A 110 -3.01 -18.98 20.03
CA ALA A 110 -4.41 -18.89 19.61
C ALA A 110 -5.31 -19.08 20.85
N ASP A 111 -6.63 -19.06 20.72
CA ASP A 111 -7.52 -19.46 21.82
C ASP A 111 -7.35 -20.96 22.14
N GLU A 112 -7.21 -21.80 21.11
CA GLU A 112 -6.83 -23.21 21.18
C GLU A 112 -5.78 -23.57 20.12
N VAL A 113 -4.61 -24.05 20.55
CA VAL A 113 -3.61 -24.69 19.68
C VAL A 113 -3.63 -26.19 19.93
N ARG A 114 -3.92 -26.97 18.88
CA ARG A 114 -3.83 -28.44 18.89
C ARG A 114 -2.66 -28.93 18.03
N LEU A 115 -1.60 -29.42 18.66
CA LEU A 115 -0.45 -30.05 18.00
C LEU A 115 -0.63 -31.57 17.92
N ALA A 116 -0.48 -32.15 16.73
CA ALA A 116 -0.45 -33.59 16.51
C ALA A 116 0.54 -33.93 15.38
N GLY A 117 1.60 -34.68 15.70
CA GLY A 117 2.63 -35.06 14.72
C GLY A 117 3.39 -33.85 14.17
N ASP A 118 3.38 -33.68 12.85
CA ASP A 118 4.00 -32.57 12.12
C ASP A 118 3.02 -31.42 11.83
N ARG A 119 1.86 -31.38 12.50
CA ARG A 119 0.83 -30.36 12.27
C ARG A 119 0.33 -29.76 13.56
N ALA A 120 0.11 -28.46 13.54
CA ALA A 120 -0.66 -27.75 14.56
C ALA A 120 -1.90 -27.12 13.94
N VAL A 121 -3.02 -27.13 14.65
CA VAL A 121 -4.26 -26.46 14.25
C VAL A 121 -4.54 -25.36 15.27
N LEU A 122 -4.75 -24.14 14.79
CA LEU A 122 -5.05 -22.93 15.56
C LEU A 122 -6.55 -22.62 15.39
N ASP A 123 -7.29 -22.64 16.49
CA ASP A 123 -8.74 -22.35 16.57
C ASP A 123 -9.62 -23.16 15.59
N GLY A 124 -9.13 -24.34 15.17
CA GLY A 124 -9.80 -25.16 14.16
C GLY A 124 -9.84 -24.56 12.74
N ALA A 125 -9.31 -23.36 12.53
CA ALA A 125 -9.45 -22.59 11.29
C ALA A 125 -8.15 -22.51 10.49
N VAL A 126 -6.99 -22.64 11.14
CA VAL A 126 -5.68 -22.51 10.50
C VAL A 126 -4.82 -23.72 10.83
N GLU A 127 -4.24 -24.34 9.79
CA GLU A 127 -3.24 -25.41 9.93
C GLU A 127 -1.83 -24.83 9.73
N VAL A 128 -0.94 -25.10 10.69
CA VAL A 128 0.51 -24.94 10.57
C VAL A 128 1.12 -26.31 10.32
N ARG A 129 1.72 -26.50 9.14
CA ARG A 129 2.41 -27.74 8.77
C ARG A 129 3.91 -27.55 8.86
N PHE A 130 4.57 -28.44 9.60
CA PHE A 130 6.02 -28.51 9.73
C PHE A 130 6.59 -29.54 8.75
N PRO A 131 7.89 -29.50 8.43
CA PRO A 131 8.49 -30.45 7.50
C PRO A 131 8.72 -31.83 8.13
N ARG A 132 8.57 -31.91 9.46
CA ARG A 132 8.69 -33.11 10.30
C ARG A 132 8.08 -32.83 11.66
N ALA A 133 7.85 -33.88 12.46
CA ALA A 133 7.44 -33.72 13.84
C ALA A 133 8.51 -32.95 14.65
N PRO A 134 8.11 -32.07 15.58
CA PRO A 134 9.05 -31.39 16.47
C PRO A 134 9.73 -32.40 17.40
N SER A 135 10.97 -32.08 17.78
CA SER A 135 11.75 -32.91 18.71
C SER A 135 11.29 -32.76 20.15
N ARG A 136 10.89 -31.53 20.52
CA ARG A 136 10.42 -31.18 21.85
C ARG A 136 9.25 -30.20 21.76
N VAL A 137 8.46 -30.19 22.82
CA VAL A 137 7.28 -29.32 22.96
C VAL A 137 7.25 -28.73 24.37
N ALA A 138 6.78 -27.48 24.48
CA ALA A 138 6.33 -26.89 25.73
C ALA A 138 4.94 -26.28 25.50
N SER A 139 4.08 -26.29 26.52
CA SER A 139 2.72 -25.77 26.40
C SER A 139 2.28 -25.09 27.69
N GLY A 140 1.39 -24.11 27.58
CA GLY A 140 0.92 -23.32 28.71
C GLY A 140 -0.23 -22.40 28.35
N THR A 141 -0.72 -21.66 29.34
CA THR A 141 -1.87 -20.75 29.20
C THR A 141 -1.49 -19.38 28.65
N ASP A 142 -0.22 -18.99 28.78
CA ASP A 142 0.27 -17.68 28.36
C ASP A 142 1.69 -17.78 27.78
N ARG A 143 2.04 -16.75 27.02
CA ARG A 143 3.32 -16.70 26.31
C ARG A 143 4.52 -16.71 27.26
N ALA A 144 4.47 -15.92 28.33
CA ALA A 144 5.62 -15.74 29.22
C ALA A 144 5.98 -17.04 29.94
N THR A 145 4.97 -17.81 30.37
CA THR A 145 5.15 -19.13 30.99
C THR A 145 5.80 -20.13 30.03
N VAL A 146 5.32 -20.19 28.79
CA VAL A 146 5.90 -21.10 27.78
C VAL A 146 7.31 -20.68 27.40
N GLU A 147 7.56 -19.37 27.24
CA GLU A 147 8.90 -18.83 26.99
C GLU A 147 9.88 -19.16 28.12
N ALA A 148 9.47 -18.98 29.39
CA ALA A 148 10.27 -19.37 30.54
C ALA A 148 10.57 -20.88 30.57
N THR A 149 9.61 -21.70 30.18
CA THR A 149 9.79 -23.16 30.09
C THR A 149 10.79 -23.53 29.00
N VAL A 150 10.71 -22.93 27.82
CA VAL A 150 11.66 -23.16 26.71
C VAL A 150 13.07 -22.70 27.10
N THR A 151 13.18 -21.46 27.59
CA THR A 151 14.47 -20.85 27.95
C THR A 151 15.15 -21.53 29.14
N GLY A 152 14.36 -22.08 30.07
CA GLY A 152 14.85 -22.91 31.19
C GLY A 152 15.15 -24.37 30.84
N GLY A 153 14.96 -24.79 29.58
CA GLY A 153 15.21 -26.17 29.13
C GLY A 153 14.15 -27.19 29.55
N GLY A 154 12.99 -26.74 30.01
CA GLY A 154 11.88 -27.56 30.47
C GLY A 154 10.99 -28.17 29.37
N ALA A 155 11.32 -27.93 28.09
CA ALA A 155 10.59 -28.53 26.96
C ALA A 155 10.78 -30.06 26.95
N VAL A 156 9.67 -30.79 26.87
CA VAL A 156 9.64 -32.25 26.93
C VAL A 156 9.71 -32.89 25.55
N GLU A 157 10.18 -34.13 25.45
CA GLU A 157 10.18 -34.86 24.17
C GLU A 157 8.76 -35.13 23.69
N VAL A 158 8.57 -35.04 22.37
CA VAL A 158 7.26 -35.31 21.76
C VAL A 158 6.96 -36.79 21.80
N VAL A 159 5.85 -37.17 22.44
CA VAL A 159 5.38 -38.56 22.50
C VAL A 159 4.58 -38.86 21.24
N ALA A 160 5.02 -39.87 20.47
CA ALA A 160 4.34 -40.27 19.24
C ALA A 160 2.87 -40.64 19.51
N GLY A 161 1.95 -40.06 18.74
CA GLY A 161 0.51 -40.31 18.85
C GLY A 161 -0.21 -39.52 19.95
N ALA A 162 0.50 -38.79 20.81
CA ALA A 162 -0.11 -37.87 21.77
C ALA A 162 -0.37 -36.51 21.11
N ALA A 163 -1.55 -35.93 21.38
CA ALA A 163 -1.86 -34.56 21.01
C ALA A 163 -1.57 -33.62 22.18
N THR A 164 -1.01 -32.44 21.89
CA THR A 164 -0.87 -31.35 22.86
C THR A 164 -1.92 -30.29 22.55
N VAL A 165 -2.69 -29.88 23.56
CA VAL A 165 -3.72 -28.85 23.43
C VAL A 165 -3.51 -27.79 24.50
N ALA A 166 -3.29 -26.54 24.09
CA ALA A 166 -3.14 -25.39 24.99
C ALA A 166 -3.31 -24.07 24.20
N PRO A 167 -3.58 -22.93 24.87
CA PRO A 167 -3.60 -21.62 24.20
C PRO A 167 -2.23 -21.21 23.63
N VAL A 168 -1.13 -21.68 24.25
CA VAL A 168 0.24 -21.45 23.76
C VAL A 168 1.01 -22.77 23.70
N VAL A 169 1.60 -23.05 22.54
CA VAL A 169 2.43 -24.24 22.30
C VAL A 169 3.72 -23.83 21.60
N ALA A 170 4.87 -24.12 22.22
CA ALA A 170 6.18 -24.01 21.60
C ALA A 170 6.63 -25.35 21.01
N VAL A 171 7.04 -25.36 19.76
CA VAL A 171 7.58 -26.52 19.05
C VAL A 171 9.05 -26.31 18.70
N LEU A 172 9.90 -27.31 19.01
CA LEU A 172 11.36 -27.17 18.91
C LEU A 172 11.98 -28.11 17.88
N PHE A 173 12.89 -27.59 17.06
CA PHE A 173 13.62 -28.31 16.03
C PHE A 173 15.13 -28.07 16.15
N PRO A 174 15.97 -29.12 16.19
CA PRO A 174 17.41 -28.96 16.01
C PRO A 174 17.70 -28.63 14.53
N LEU A 175 18.55 -27.63 14.30
CA LEU A 175 18.89 -27.15 12.97
C LEU A 175 20.42 -27.11 12.81
N ALA A 176 20.95 -28.00 11.98
CA ALA A 176 22.38 -28.03 11.66
C ALA A 176 22.83 -26.74 10.95
N HIS A 177 24.13 -26.49 10.91
CA HIS A 177 24.74 -25.44 10.09
C HIS A 177 24.17 -25.48 8.67
N THR A 178 23.81 -24.32 8.10
CA THR A 178 23.22 -24.15 6.75
C THR A 178 21.89 -24.87 6.51
N ALA A 179 21.33 -25.58 7.50
CA ALA A 179 20.04 -26.22 7.36
C ALA A 179 18.91 -25.19 7.45
N ARG A 180 17.76 -25.57 6.86
CA ARG A 180 16.53 -24.77 6.84
C ARG A 180 15.37 -25.52 7.47
N LEU A 181 14.56 -24.83 8.25
CA LEU A 181 13.23 -25.24 8.67
C LEU A 181 12.21 -24.50 7.78
N ALA A 182 11.27 -25.20 7.16
CA ALA A 182 10.22 -24.59 6.35
C ALA A 182 8.85 -25.04 6.88
N ALA A 183 8.05 -24.10 7.36
CA ALA A 183 6.68 -24.32 7.81
C ALA A 183 5.69 -23.59 6.91
N GLU A 184 4.49 -24.13 6.80
CA GLU A 184 3.41 -23.60 5.97
C GLU A 184 2.21 -23.29 6.86
N VAL A 185 1.61 -22.12 6.72
CA VAL A 185 0.39 -21.71 7.43
C VAL A 185 -0.71 -21.50 6.40
N ALA A 186 -1.78 -22.28 6.48
CA ALA A 186 -2.88 -22.21 5.54
C ALA A 186 -4.23 -22.38 6.26
N PRO A 187 -5.34 -21.88 5.71
CA PRO A 187 -6.66 -22.24 6.19
C PRO A 187 -6.82 -23.76 6.22
N THR A 188 -7.50 -24.29 7.24
CA THR A 188 -7.87 -25.70 7.25
C THR A 188 -8.74 -26.01 6.03
N GLY A 189 -8.31 -26.95 5.19
CA GLY A 189 -9.15 -27.41 4.08
C GLY A 189 -10.47 -28.03 4.58
N PRO A 190 -11.50 -28.18 3.72
CA PRO A 190 -12.62 -29.04 4.07
C PRO A 190 -12.04 -30.40 4.46
N GLY A 191 -12.32 -30.84 5.68
CA GLY A 191 -11.83 -32.12 6.18
C GLY A 191 -12.21 -33.25 5.21
N PRO A 192 -11.58 -34.42 5.29
CA PRO A 192 -11.87 -35.57 4.41
C PRO A 192 -13.30 -36.17 4.56
N GLY A 193 -14.29 -35.41 5.06
CA GLY A 193 -15.66 -35.84 5.35
C GLY A 193 -16.76 -35.22 4.48
N GLY A 194 -16.46 -34.70 3.29
CA GLY A 194 -17.47 -34.22 2.32
C GLY A 194 -17.28 -34.90 0.97
N GLY A 195 -18.13 -35.88 0.66
CA GLY A 195 -18.08 -36.66 -0.58
C GLY A 195 -18.21 -35.78 -1.83
N GLY A 196 -17.18 -35.84 -2.67
CA GLY A 196 -17.15 -35.28 -4.02
C GLY A 196 -16.07 -36.01 -4.82
N ASP A 197 -16.46 -36.59 -5.94
CA ASP A 197 -15.75 -37.57 -6.76
C ASP A 197 -14.22 -37.37 -6.92
N GLY A 198 -13.45 -38.35 -6.43
CA GLY A 198 -12.67 -39.30 -7.25
C GLY A 198 -11.62 -38.79 -8.24
N GLY A 199 -11.34 -37.49 -8.35
CA GLY A 199 -10.20 -36.99 -9.11
C GLY A 199 -8.91 -37.39 -8.42
N SER A 200 -8.03 -38.13 -9.12
CA SER A 200 -6.67 -38.39 -8.60
C SER A 200 -6.05 -37.07 -8.16
N PRO A 201 -5.55 -36.94 -6.93
CA PRO A 201 -4.93 -35.70 -6.49
C PRO A 201 -3.76 -35.43 -7.42
N GLY A 202 -3.88 -34.40 -8.27
CA GLY A 202 -2.76 -33.90 -9.06
C GLY A 202 -1.58 -33.66 -8.13
N ALA A 203 -0.35 -33.90 -8.61
CA ALA A 203 0.84 -33.69 -7.81
C ALA A 203 0.85 -32.26 -7.23
N VAL A 204 0.81 -32.15 -5.91
CA VAL A 204 0.88 -30.86 -5.21
C VAL A 204 2.27 -30.28 -5.44
N GLY A 205 2.34 -29.04 -5.92
CA GLY A 205 3.60 -28.35 -6.17
C GLY A 205 4.37 -28.05 -4.87
N ALA A 206 5.66 -27.75 -5.01
CA ALA A 206 6.44 -27.20 -3.90
C ALA A 206 6.13 -25.71 -3.69
N VAL A 207 6.30 -25.23 -2.46
CA VAL A 207 6.26 -23.79 -2.16
C VAL A 207 7.36 -23.08 -2.97
N PRO A 208 7.04 -22.02 -3.73
CA PRO A 208 8.03 -21.22 -4.45
C PRO A 208 9.06 -20.60 -3.50
N ALA A 209 10.32 -20.50 -3.94
CA ALA A 209 11.37 -19.87 -3.15
C ALA A 209 11.11 -18.36 -2.94
N PRO A 210 11.64 -17.73 -1.87
CA PRO A 210 11.42 -16.31 -1.56
C PRO A 210 11.75 -15.37 -2.73
N ASP A 211 12.88 -15.59 -3.40
CA ASP A 211 13.31 -14.75 -4.54
C ASP A 211 12.37 -14.88 -5.75
N GLN A 212 11.75 -16.06 -5.93
CA GLN A 212 10.74 -16.25 -6.98
C GLN A 212 9.47 -15.47 -6.66
N VAL A 213 9.06 -15.45 -5.39
CA VAL A 213 7.90 -14.67 -4.93
C VAL A 213 8.18 -13.16 -5.05
N ALA A 214 9.38 -12.70 -4.68
CA ALA A 214 9.79 -11.30 -4.84
C ALA A 214 9.75 -10.84 -6.32
N ARG A 215 10.30 -11.65 -7.24
CA ARG A 215 10.19 -11.38 -8.69
C ARG A 215 8.74 -11.36 -9.19
N GLY A 216 7.90 -12.25 -8.66
CA GLY A 216 6.47 -12.27 -8.95
C GLY A 216 5.78 -10.97 -8.53
N TRP A 217 6.12 -10.44 -7.34
CA TRP A 217 5.66 -9.13 -6.89
C TRP A 217 6.16 -8.00 -7.77
N ARG A 218 7.44 -7.99 -8.18
CA ARG A 218 7.96 -6.99 -9.12
C ARG A 218 7.17 -6.96 -10.41
N ALA A 219 6.86 -8.12 -10.99
CA ALA A 219 6.02 -8.19 -12.18
C ALA A 219 4.60 -7.62 -11.97
N GLN A 220 4.02 -7.75 -10.77
CA GLN A 220 2.74 -7.12 -10.44
C GLN A 220 2.85 -5.60 -10.34
N LEU A 221 3.92 -5.12 -9.71
CA LEU A 221 4.22 -3.70 -9.57
C LEU A 221 4.53 -3.04 -10.92
N ASP A 222 5.17 -3.75 -11.85
CA ASP A 222 5.52 -3.21 -13.17
C ASP A 222 4.29 -2.96 -14.09
N ARG A 223 3.09 -3.42 -13.71
CA ARG A 223 1.84 -3.12 -14.44
C ARG A 223 1.37 -1.68 -14.28
N GLY A 224 1.79 -1.00 -13.21
CA GLY A 224 1.35 0.34 -12.85
C GLY A 224 2.44 1.39 -13.02
N VAL A 225 2.30 2.51 -12.31
CA VAL A 225 3.28 3.61 -12.32
C VAL A 225 4.66 3.13 -11.87
N ALA A 226 5.69 3.48 -12.63
CA ALA A 226 7.07 3.27 -12.21
C ALA A 226 7.72 4.62 -11.85
N VAL A 227 8.40 4.65 -10.70
CA VAL A 227 9.08 5.86 -10.21
C VAL A 227 10.52 5.51 -9.88
N ARG A 228 11.47 6.35 -10.32
CA ARG A 228 12.87 6.30 -9.90
C ARG A 228 13.21 7.54 -9.09
N LEU A 229 13.51 7.32 -7.81
CA LEU A 229 13.83 8.37 -6.85
C LEU A 229 15.31 8.33 -6.46
N PRO A 230 15.94 9.48 -6.20
CA PRO A 230 17.30 9.55 -5.65
C PRO A 230 17.45 8.97 -4.24
N ASP A 231 16.37 9.01 -3.45
CA ASP A 231 16.32 8.49 -2.08
C ASP A 231 15.87 7.03 -2.08
N GLU A 232 16.79 6.13 -1.76
CA GLU A 232 16.54 4.68 -1.75
C GLU A 232 15.49 4.28 -0.71
N ARG A 233 15.44 4.96 0.45
CA ARG A 233 14.47 4.63 1.51
C ARG A 233 13.06 4.98 1.09
N LEU A 234 12.88 6.14 0.46
CA LEU A 234 11.59 6.55 -0.09
C LEU A 234 11.18 5.65 -1.26
N ALA A 235 12.13 5.29 -2.14
CA ALA A 235 11.86 4.37 -3.24
C ALA A 235 11.35 3.00 -2.74
N GLU A 236 12.05 2.40 -1.76
CA GLU A 236 11.63 1.15 -1.13
C GLU A 236 10.27 1.28 -0.43
N ALA A 237 10.02 2.40 0.25
CA ALA A 237 8.74 2.64 0.92
C ALA A 237 7.58 2.77 -0.07
N VAL A 238 7.79 3.44 -1.21
CA VAL A 238 6.80 3.56 -2.29
C VAL A 238 6.49 2.18 -2.89
N ASP A 239 7.50 1.39 -3.21
CA ASP A 239 7.29 0.04 -3.77
C ASP A 239 6.55 -0.88 -2.79
N LEU A 240 6.93 -0.84 -1.51
CA LEU A 240 6.22 -1.60 -0.49
C LEU A 240 4.76 -1.14 -0.37
N ALA A 241 4.52 0.18 -0.31
CA ALA A 241 3.16 0.72 -0.20
C ALA A 241 2.28 0.34 -1.39
N ARG A 242 2.83 0.34 -2.61
CA ARG A 242 2.14 -0.15 -3.81
C ARG A 242 1.74 -1.62 -3.67
N ALA A 243 2.62 -2.46 -3.12
CA ALA A 243 2.29 -3.86 -2.87
C ALA A 243 1.24 -4.04 -1.75
N GLN A 244 1.30 -3.22 -0.69
CA GLN A 244 0.33 -3.28 0.41
C GLN A 244 -1.08 -2.88 -0.04
N VAL A 245 -1.24 -1.86 -0.91
CA VAL A 245 -2.57 -1.51 -1.44
C VAL A 245 -3.13 -2.59 -2.37
N LEU A 246 -2.28 -3.27 -3.16
CA LEU A 246 -2.69 -4.43 -3.95
C LEU A 246 -3.16 -5.59 -3.06
N LEU A 247 -2.45 -5.88 -1.96
CA LEU A 247 -2.87 -6.88 -0.98
C LEU A 247 -4.23 -6.50 -0.38
N ALA A 248 -4.37 -5.28 0.13
CA ALA A 248 -5.61 -4.82 0.76
C ALA A 248 -6.82 -4.93 -0.20
N ALA A 249 -6.64 -4.59 -1.48
CA ALA A 249 -7.69 -4.68 -2.50
C ALA A 249 -8.13 -6.13 -2.80
N ALA A 250 -7.28 -7.12 -2.52
CA ALA A 250 -7.60 -8.54 -2.70
C ALA A 250 -8.21 -9.20 -1.45
N GLY A 251 -8.17 -8.52 -0.30
CA GLY A 251 -8.69 -9.03 0.97
C GLY A 251 -10.18 -8.80 1.18
N ASP A 252 -10.65 -9.13 2.39
CA ASP A 252 -12.00 -8.80 2.83
C ASP A 252 -12.15 -7.31 3.16
N LEU A 253 -12.92 -6.61 2.32
CA LEU A 253 -13.23 -5.19 2.44
C LEU A 253 -14.42 -4.90 3.37
N GLY A 254 -15.13 -5.93 3.86
CA GLY A 254 -16.33 -5.79 4.68
C GLY A 254 -16.12 -4.98 5.96
N GLY A 255 -14.99 -5.20 6.63
CA GLY A 255 -14.63 -4.51 7.87
C GLY A 255 -14.07 -3.08 7.70
N ALA A 256 -13.83 -2.61 6.48
CA ALA A 256 -13.25 -1.29 6.23
C ALA A 256 -14.28 -0.17 6.40
N THR A 257 -13.84 0.98 6.89
CA THR A 257 -14.62 2.22 6.93
C THR A 257 -14.71 2.86 5.54
N THR A 258 -15.68 3.77 5.33
CA THR A 258 -15.80 4.54 4.08
C THR A 258 -14.50 5.28 3.73
N ARG A 259 -13.84 5.86 4.74
CA ARG A 259 -12.60 6.63 4.56
C ARG A 259 -11.41 5.74 4.19
N GLU A 260 -11.29 4.56 4.79
CA GLU A 260 -10.26 3.59 4.42
C GLU A 260 -10.45 3.09 2.99
N LEU A 261 -11.68 2.73 2.60
CA LEU A 261 -12.00 2.34 1.23
C LEU A 261 -11.71 3.47 0.23
N ALA A 262 -12.07 4.70 0.56
CA ALA A 262 -11.79 5.86 -0.29
C ALA A 262 -10.29 6.13 -0.46
N ALA A 263 -9.50 6.02 0.62
CA ALA A 263 -8.06 6.20 0.56
C ALA A 263 -7.38 5.09 -0.24
N LEU A 264 -7.79 3.84 -0.02
CA LEU A 264 -7.33 2.68 -0.80
C LEU A 264 -7.66 2.85 -2.29
N LEU A 265 -8.90 3.26 -2.60
CA LEU A 265 -9.34 3.51 -3.96
C LEU A 265 -8.50 4.59 -4.65
N ALA A 266 -8.26 5.71 -3.97
CA ALA A 266 -7.42 6.80 -4.48
C ALA A 266 -6.00 6.33 -4.78
N ALA A 267 -5.41 5.55 -3.86
CA ALA A 267 -4.07 5.02 -4.03
C ALA A 267 -3.99 4.08 -5.24
N LEU A 268 -4.93 3.15 -5.40
CA LEU A 268 -4.95 2.22 -6.54
C LEU A 268 -5.12 2.97 -7.87
N GLY A 269 -6.04 3.93 -7.94
CA GLY A 269 -6.28 4.76 -9.13
C GLY A 269 -5.03 5.53 -9.54
N HIS A 270 -4.38 6.22 -8.60
CA HIS A 270 -3.16 6.98 -8.85
C HIS A 270 -1.94 6.12 -9.20
N GLN A 271 -1.95 4.83 -8.82
CA GLN A 271 -0.86 3.89 -9.13
C GLN A 271 -1.12 3.07 -10.40
N GLY A 272 -2.26 3.26 -11.08
CA GLY A 272 -2.58 2.59 -12.33
C GLY A 272 -3.15 1.18 -12.16
N PHE A 273 -3.60 0.80 -10.97
CA PHE A 273 -4.19 -0.51 -10.67
C PHE A 273 -5.71 -0.49 -10.85
N GLY A 274 -6.17 -0.23 -12.08
CA GLY A 274 -7.57 0.02 -12.41
C GLY A 274 -8.53 -1.13 -12.08
N ASP A 275 -8.13 -2.37 -12.34
CA ASP A 275 -8.95 -3.56 -12.07
C ASP A 275 -9.20 -3.72 -10.56
N GLU A 276 -8.15 -3.59 -9.76
CA GLU A 276 -8.21 -3.62 -8.31
C GLU A 276 -9.02 -2.45 -7.75
N ALA A 277 -8.85 -1.26 -8.34
CA ALA A 277 -9.61 -0.07 -7.98
C ALA A 277 -11.11 -0.26 -8.24
N GLY A 278 -11.49 -0.91 -9.34
CA GLY A 278 -12.90 -1.24 -9.65
C GLY A 278 -13.57 -2.06 -8.55
N ARG A 279 -12.89 -3.09 -8.02
CA ARG A 279 -13.40 -3.89 -6.90
C ARG A 279 -13.63 -3.04 -5.64
N VAL A 280 -12.67 -2.19 -5.30
CA VAL A 280 -12.78 -1.31 -4.12
C VAL A 280 -13.89 -0.26 -4.32
N ALA A 281 -14.08 0.24 -5.55
CA ALA A 281 -15.15 1.16 -5.89
C ALA A 281 -16.53 0.55 -5.66
N VAL A 282 -16.75 -0.71 -6.06
CA VAL A 282 -18.00 -1.44 -5.78
C VAL A 282 -18.24 -1.56 -4.27
N ALA A 283 -17.24 -2.02 -3.51
CA ALA A 283 -17.35 -2.14 -2.07
C ALA A 283 -17.64 -0.80 -1.36
N LEU A 284 -17.09 0.31 -1.89
CA LEU A 284 -17.37 1.66 -1.41
C LEU A 284 -18.81 2.07 -1.75
N LEU A 285 -19.26 1.84 -3.00
CA LEU A 285 -20.62 2.20 -3.45
C LEU A 285 -21.72 1.42 -2.70
N ASP A 286 -21.45 0.20 -2.25
CA ASP A 286 -22.38 -0.55 -1.38
C ASP A 286 -22.64 0.15 -0.04
N ARG A 287 -21.79 1.10 0.36
CA ARG A 287 -21.99 1.96 1.54
C ARG A 287 -22.86 3.18 1.24
N GLN A 288 -23.13 3.47 -0.03
CA GLN A 288 -23.98 4.57 -0.43
C GLN A 288 -25.43 4.25 -0.08
N ARG A 289 -26.05 5.13 0.71
CA ARG A 289 -27.47 5.00 1.05
C ARG A 289 -28.32 5.40 -0.13
N LEU A 290 -29.59 4.95 -0.18
CA LEU A 290 -30.56 5.37 -1.19
C LEU A 290 -30.74 6.89 -1.32
N SER A 291 -30.37 7.68 -0.31
CA SER A 291 -30.37 9.14 -0.35
C SER A 291 -29.16 9.76 -1.05
N GLY A 292 -28.20 8.96 -1.52
CA GLY A 292 -26.92 9.40 -2.09
C GLY A 292 -25.84 9.71 -1.04
N ARG A 293 -26.15 9.57 0.25
CA ARG A 293 -25.24 9.88 1.36
C ARG A 293 -24.31 8.70 1.65
N PHE A 294 -23.10 9.02 2.08
CA PHE A 294 -22.22 8.12 2.83
C PHE A 294 -22.28 8.45 4.32
N GLY A 295 -22.07 7.44 5.18
CA GLY A 295 -22.08 7.61 6.63
C GLY A 295 -23.44 7.99 7.24
N ARG A 296 -23.44 8.23 8.56
CA ARG A 296 -24.60 8.71 9.34
C ARG A 296 -24.19 9.87 10.24
N GLY A 297 -25.15 10.74 10.58
CA GLY A 297 -24.95 11.80 11.56
C GLY A 297 -23.88 12.83 11.14
N PRO A 298 -23.12 13.39 12.11
CA PRO A 298 -22.17 14.48 11.85
C PRO A 298 -21.00 14.10 10.94
N GLU A 299 -20.63 12.83 10.88
CA GLU A 299 -19.51 12.34 10.05
C GLU A 299 -19.86 12.17 8.56
N GLY A 300 -21.15 12.13 8.21
CA GLY A 300 -21.59 11.81 6.84
C GLY A 300 -21.08 12.77 5.76
N ARG A 301 -20.76 14.03 6.11
CA ARG A 301 -20.13 14.98 5.18
C ARG A 301 -18.68 14.60 4.90
N ALA A 302 -17.91 14.26 5.93
CA ALA A 302 -16.51 13.85 5.78
C ALA A 302 -16.41 12.55 5.00
N ASP A 303 -17.26 11.58 5.31
CA ASP A 303 -17.34 10.31 4.58
C ASP A 303 -17.71 10.51 3.10
N ALA A 304 -18.68 11.39 2.79
CA ALA A 304 -19.05 11.68 1.41
C ALA A 304 -17.94 12.43 0.64
N THR A 305 -17.23 13.33 1.32
CA THR A 305 -16.08 14.05 0.74
C THR A 305 -14.95 13.07 0.42
N ALA A 306 -14.62 12.19 1.36
CA ALA A 306 -13.62 11.14 1.15
C ALA A 306 -14.04 10.20 0.01
N ALA A 307 -15.27 9.68 0.03
CA ALA A 307 -15.78 8.78 -1.00
C ALA A 307 -15.70 9.38 -2.41
N LEU A 308 -16.14 10.64 -2.58
CA LEU A 308 -16.05 11.32 -3.89
C LEU A 308 -14.61 11.64 -4.28
N SER A 309 -13.72 11.95 -3.33
CA SER A 309 -12.29 12.13 -3.63
C SER A 309 -11.66 10.83 -4.11
N GLY A 310 -11.95 9.70 -3.44
CA GLY A 310 -11.48 8.38 -3.84
C GLY A 310 -12.01 7.93 -5.19
N LEU A 311 -13.31 8.12 -5.45
CA LEU A 311 -13.92 7.86 -6.75
C LEU A 311 -13.31 8.75 -7.84
N GLY A 312 -13.13 10.05 -7.56
CA GLY A 312 -12.55 11.00 -8.49
C GLY A 312 -11.13 10.64 -8.95
N ALA A 313 -10.35 9.94 -8.11
CA ALA A 313 -9.02 9.43 -8.49
C ALA A 313 -9.06 8.41 -9.64
N LEU A 314 -10.22 7.83 -9.96
CA LEU A 314 -10.42 6.96 -11.11
C LEU A 314 -10.56 7.72 -12.43
N ALA A 315 -10.68 9.05 -12.43
CA ALA A 315 -10.81 9.84 -13.65
C ALA A 315 -9.60 9.69 -14.60
N GLY A 316 -8.41 9.44 -14.05
CA GLY A 316 -7.21 9.13 -14.82
C GLY A 316 -7.03 7.64 -15.15
N ALA A 317 -7.89 6.76 -14.61
CA ALA A 317 -7.85 5.33 -14.88
C ALA A 317 -8.60 5.03 -16.18
N ARG A 318 -8.15 4.00 -16.92
CA ARG A 318 -8.90 3.49 -18.08
C ARG A 318 -10.09 2.68 -17.58
N LEU A 319 -11.26 3.32 -17.47
CA LEU A 319 -12.50 2.65 -17.12
C LEU A 319 -13.04 1.87 -18.33
N THR A 320 -13.63 0.70 -18.08
CA THR A 320 -14.46 0.06 -19.11
C THR A 320 -15.80 0.79 -19.21
N PRO A 321 -16.51 0.71 -20.35
CA PRO A 321 -17.84 1.30 -20.49
C PRO A 321 -18.81 0.84 -19.39
N GLU A 322 -18.79 -0.45 -19.05
CA GLU A 322 -19.65 -1.02 -18.01
C GLU A 322 -19.32 -0.45 -16.62
N ALA A 323 -18.04 -0.26 -16.31
CA ALA A 323 -17.61 0.39 -15.08
C ALA A 323 -18.06 1.86 -15.05
N GLY A 324 -17.93 2.59 -16.16
CA GLY A 324 -18.40 3.97 -16.30
C GLY A 324 -19.89 4.10 -16.02
N GLU A 325 -20.72 3.27 -16.65
CA GLU A 325 -22.18 3.24 -16.45
C GLU A 325 -22.56 2.94 -14.99
N LEU A 326 -21.86 1.97 -14.37
CA LEU A 326 -22.09 1.60 -12.96
C LEU A 326 -21.79 2.75 -12.00
N LEU A 327 -20.74 3.53 -12.26
CA LEU A 327 -20.27 4.61 -11.39
C LEU A 327 -21.08 5.90 -11.57
N ALA A 328 -21.53 6.20 -12.80
CA ALA A 328 -22.10 7.49 -13.17
C ALA A 328 -23.26 7.95 -12.27
N GLY A 329 -24.31 7.13 -12.16
CA GLY A 329 -25.50 7.45 -11.37
C GLY A 329 -25.20 7.67 -9.88
N PRO A 330 -24.53 6.71 -9.20
CA PRO A 330 -24.10 6.85 -7.82
C PRO A 330 -23.24 8.09 -7.55
N VAL A 331 -22.25 8.37 -8.41
CA VAL A 331 -21.33 9.52 -8.27
C VAL A 331 -22.09 10.84 -8.41
N ALA A 332 -22.90 11.00 -9.47
CA ALA A 332 -23.68 12.22 -9.69
C ALA A 332 -24.63 12.51 -8.51
N LYS A 333 -25.27 11.46 -7.98
CA LYS A 333 -26.18 11.57 -6.84
C LYS A 333 -25.45 11.96 -5.54
N ALA A 334 -24.28 11.37 -5.28
CA ALA A 334 -23.44 11.73 -4.14
C ALA A 334 -22.94 13.18 -4.24
N ALA A 335 -22.46 13.59 -5.41
CA ALA A 335 -21.97 14.95 -5.67
C ALA A 335 -23.07 15.99 -5.44
N HIS A 336 -24.27 15.76 -6.01
CA HIS A 336 -25.43 16.62 -5.77
C HIS A 336 -25.78 16.72 -4.28
N ARG A 337 -25.77 15.59 -3.56
CA ARG A 337 -26.11 15.57 -2.13
C ARG A 337 -25.08 16.30 -1.28
N LEU A 338 -23.78 16.10 -1.55
CA LEU A 338 -22.68 16.74 -0.84
C LEU A 338 -22.72 18.26 -1.05
N ALA A 339 -22.85 18.72 -2.29
CA ALA A 339 -22.95 20.14 -2.60
C ALA A 339 -24.14 20.80 -1.88
N ARG A 340 -25.31 20.15 -1.88
CA ARG A 340 -26.49 20.61 -1.15
C ARG A 340 -26.26 20.71 0.37
N ASP A 341 -25.51 19.78 0.95
CA ASP A 341 -25.22 19.75 2.39
C ASP A 341 -24.10 20.70 2.82
N ALA A 342 -23.18 21.03 1.91
CA ALA A 342 -22.11 21.98 2.15
C ALA A 342 -22.60 23.43 2.02
N GLY A 343 -23.58 23.68 1.13
CA GLY A 343 -24.07 25.03 0.87
C GLY A 343 -23.03 25.91 0.18
N ARG A 344 -23.12 27.24 0.35
CA ARG A 344 -22.27 28.21 -0.35
C ARG A 344 -20.84 28.32 0.21
N ASP A 345 -20.62 27.91 1.46
CA ASP A 345 -19.33 28.02 2.16
C ASP A 345 -18.52 26.72 2.10
N ALA A 346 -18.60 25.99 0.98
CA ALA A 346 -17.87 24.74 0.79
C ALA A 346 -16.34 24.97 0.86
N GLY A 347 -15.72 24.31 1.85
CA GLY A 347 -14.26 24.29 2.01
C GLY A 347 -13.54 23.65 0.82
N PRO A 348 -12.20 23.78 0.76
CA PRO A 348 -11.39 23.30 -0.36
C PRO A 348 -11.51 21.80 -0.59
N GLU A 349 -11.59 20.99 0.46
CA GLU A 349 -11.73 19.52 0.36
C GLU A 349 -13.02 19.10 -0.35
N VAL A 350 -14.15 19.70 0.04
CA VAL A 350 -15.45 19.44 -0.60
C VAL A 350 -15.42 19.86 -2.07
N ARG A 351 -14.81 21.02 -2.36
CA ARG A 351 -14.66 21.50 -3.74
C ARG A 351 -13.82 20.55 -4.58
N GLY A 352 -12.66 20.11 -4.07
CA GLY A 352 -11.79 19.14 -4.75
C GLY A 352 -12.51 17.81 -5.01
N ALA A 353 -13.27 17.31 -4.03
CA ALA A 353 -14.07 16.09 -4.20
C ALA A 353 -15.14 16.22 -5.30
N LEU A 354 -15.79 17.38 -5.42
CA LEU A 354 -16.78 17.65 -6.47
C LEU A 354 -16.12 17.80 -7.86
N VAL A 355 -14.94 18.41 -7.94
CA VAL A 355 -14.16 18.50 -9.19
C VAL A 355 -13.75 17.11 -9.65
N GLY A 356 -13.14 16.30 -8.78
CA GLY A 356 -12.77 14.93 -9.10
C GLY A 356 -13.97 14.06 -9.50
N ALA A 357 -15.13 14.26 -8.86
CA ALA A 357 -16.37 13.60 -9.27
C ALA A 357 -16.83 14.00 -10.67
N ALA A 358 -16.70 15.27 -11.05
CA ALA A 358 -17.02 15.73 -12.40
C ALA A 358 -16.04 15.16 -13.43
N ASP A 359 -14.75 15.09 -13.10
CA ASP A 359 -13.73 14.52 -13.99
C ASP A 359 -13.95 13.02 -14.20
N LEU A 360 -14.35 12.29 -13.15
CA LEU A 360 -14.78 10.91 -13.27
C LEU A 360 -16.00 10.77 -14.19
N LEU A 361 -16.97 11.67 -14.09
CA LEU A 361 -18.15 11.64 -14.96
C LEU A 361 -17.79 11.91 -16.42
N VAL A 362 -16.80 12.76 -16.70
CA VAL A 362 -16.25 12.91 -18.06
C VAL A 362 -15.62 11.61 -18.52
N ALA A 363 -14.78 10.98 -17.69
CA ALA A 363 -14.14 9.70 -18.00
C ALA A 363 -15.14 8.54 -18.18
N ALA A 364 -16.32 8.65 -17.58
CA ALA A 364 -17.43 7.72 -17.72
C ALA A 364 -18.39 8.04 -18.89
N ASP A 365 -17.99 8.95 -19.81
CA ASP A 365 -18.79 9.41 -20.95
C ASP A 365 -20.15 10.05 -20.54
N GLN A 366 -20.13 10.87 -19.47
CA GLN A 366 -21.30 11.58 -18.94
C GLN A 366 -21.04 13.11 -18.85
N PRO A 367 -20.77 13.80 -19.97
CA PRO A 367 -20.36 15.21 -19.97
C PRO A 367 -21.44 16.16 -19.42
N GLU A 368 -22.73 15.85 -19.62
CA GLU A 368 -23.84 16.66 -19.09
C GLU A 368 -23.93 16.58 -17.56
N ALA A 369 -23.77 15.38 -17.00
CA ALA A 369 -23.73 15.18 -15.56
C ALA A 369 -22.50 15.85 -14.94
N ALA A 370 -21.34 15.76 -15.60
CA ALA A 370 -20.13 16.46 -15.19
C ALA A 370 -20.33 17.99 -15.18
N ALA A 371 -20.94 18.55 -16.22
CA ALA A 371 -21.26 19.98 -16.28
C ALA A 371 -22.22 20.41 -15.15
N ALA A 372 -23.22 19.60 -14.85
CA ALA A 372 -24.13 19.84 -13.73
C ALA A 372 -23.40 19.84 -12.39
N VAL A 373 -22.46 18.92 -12.16
CA VAL A 373 -21.64 18.89 -10.94
C VAL A 373 -20.71 20.11 -10.86
N ARG A 374 -20.04 20.49 -11.95
CA ARG A 374 -19.19 21.70 -11.99
C ARG A 374 -19.98 22.96 -11.68
N ALA A 375 -21.22 23.06 -12.15
CA ALA A 375 -22.09 24.21 -11.85
C ALA A 375 -22.41 24.34 -10.35
N LEU A 376 -22.41 23.23 -9.58
CA LEU A 376 -22.63 23.26 -8.12
C LEU A 376 -21.45 23.87 -7.35
N VAL A 377 -20.24 23.80 -7.91
CA VAL A 377 -19.02 24.36 -7.32
C VAL A 377 -18.95 25.89 -7.49
N GLY A 378 -19.57 26.42 -8.56
CA GLY A 378 -19.51 27.82 -8.97
C GLY A 378 -18.24 28.17 -9.77
N PRO A 379 -18.16 29.39 -10.35
CA PRO A 379 -17.00 29.84 -11.10
C PRO A 379 -15.74 29.85 -10.22
N HIS A 380 -14.69 29.20 -10.70
CA HIS A 380 -13.38 29.15 -10.03
C HIS A 380 -12.67 30.50 -10.26
N PRO A 381 -12.47 31.35 -9.23
CA PRO A 381 -11.52 32.46 -9.39
C PRO A 381 -10.16 31.83 -9.69
N GLY A 382 -9.53 32.24 -10.80
CA GLY A 382 -8.34 31.61 -11.40
C GLY A 382 -7.45 30.92 -10.38
N SER A 383 -7.19 29.63 -10.63
CA SER A 383 -6.60 28.68 -9.71
C SER A 383 -5.53 29.35 -8.85
N ARG A 384 -5.87 29.65 -7.60
CA ARG A 384 -4.81 29.88 -6.61
C ARG A 384 -4.00 28.60 -6.62
N PRO A 385 -2.67 28.66 -6.73
CA PRO A 385 -1.86 27.47 -6.55
C PRO A 385 -2.34 26.85 -5.23
N GLY A 386 -2.72 25.56 -5.30
CA GLY A 386 -3.02 24.79 -4.10
C GLY A 386 -1.88 24.95 -3.10
N ALA A 387 -2.13 24.63 -1.83
CA ALA A 387 -1.02 24.56 -0.88
C ALA A 387 0.11 23.74 -1.53
N PRO A 388 1.36 24.24 -1.56
CA PRO A 388 2.43 23.53 -2.21
C PRO A 388 2.49 22.12 -1.62
N PRO A 389 2.66 21.08 -2.46
CA PRO A 389 2.73 19.72 -1.96
C PRO A 389 3.84 19.62 -0.91
N GLN A 390 3.65 18.72 0.05
CA GLN A 390 4.68 18.44 1.05
C GLN A 390 5.98 18.06 0.33
N ALA A 391 7.11 18.56 0.84
CA ALA A 391 8.40 18.19 0.30
C ALA A 391 8.61 16.67 0.46
N LEU A 392 9.09 16.00 -0.60
CA LEU A 392 9.14 14.54 -0.65
C LEU A 392 10.02 13.91 0.46
N ASP A 393 11.03 14.64 0.94
CA ASP A 393 11.89 14.23 2.05
C ASP A 393 11.17 14.21 3.41
N GLN A 394 10.12 15.02 3.59
CA GLN A 394 9.31 15.05 4.81
C GLN A 394 8.31 13.89 4.88
N VAL A 395 8.00 13.27 3.74
CA VAL A 395 7.04 12.16 3.64
C VAL A 395 7.60 10.87 4.25
N VAL A 396 8.92 10.68 4.25
CA VAL A 396 9.58 9.50 4.83
C VAL A 396 9.40 9.43 6.36
N GLY A 397 9.28 10.60 7.02
CA GLY A 397 9.18 10.70 8.47
C GLY A 397 7.80 10.43 9.07
N THR A 398 6.75 10.35 8.25
CA THR A 398 5.35 10.18 8.70
C THR A 398 4.82 8.76 8.55
N VAL A 399 5.58 7.86 7.92
CA VAL A 399 5.20 6.45 7.72
C VAL A 399 5.68 5.60 8.90
N GLY A 400 5.04 5.80 10.05
CA GLY A 400 5.30 5.06 11.29
C GLY A 400 4.18 4.07 11.61
N ALA A 401 4.57 2.85 11.99
CA ALA A 401 3.79 1.78 12.64
C ALA A 401 2.27 1.81 12.38
N ASP A 402 1.82 1.25 11.26
CA ASP A 402 0.44 0.78 11.19
C ASP A 402 0.24 -0.24 12.33
N ASP A 403 -0.73 0.04 13.20
CA ASP A 403 -1.39 -0.99 14.01
C ASP A 403 -1.74 -2.16 13.08
N PRO A 404 -1.46 -3.44 13.43
CA PRO A 404 -1.81 -4.60 12.62
C PRO A 404 -3.24 -4.55 12.06
N THR A 405 -4.18 -4.01 12.83
CA THR A 405 -5.59 -3.84 12.44
C THR A 405 -5.80 -2.82 11.32
N ARG A 406 -4.95 -1.79 11.25
CA ARG A 406 -4.94 -0.75 10.19
C ARG A 406 -4.09 -1.17 8.99
N ALA A 407 -3.05 -1.97 9.21
CA ALA A 407 -2.19 -2.49 8.16
C ALA A 407 -2.99 -3.30 7.12
N ARG A 408 -4.03 -4.02 7.55
CA ARG A 408 -4.88 -4.84 6.65
C ARG A 408 -5.58 -4.04 5.54
N TYR A 409 -5.83 -2.74 5.76
CA TYR A 409 -6.44 -1.83 4.77
C TYR A 409 -5.44 -0.85 4.16
N ALA A 410 -4.14 -1.05 4.42
CA ALA A 410 -3.06 -0.28 3.85
C ALA A 410 -3.21 1.24 4.04
N ALA A 411 -3.81 1.70 5.15
CA ALA A 411 -4.10 3.13 5.36
C ALA A 411 -2.83 4.00 5.35
N GLY A 412 -1.77 3.58 6.07
CA GLY A 412 -0.48 4.27 6.03
C GLY A 412 0.17 4.24 4.65
N SER A 413 0.03 3.13 3.92
CA SER A 413 0.53 2.98 2.55
C SER A 413 -0.21 3.88 1.56
N ALA A 414 -1.55 3.95 1.65
CA ALA A 414 -2.37 4.85 0.84
C ALA A 414 -2.05 6.31 1.13
N ALA A 415 -1.84 6.68 2.39
CA ALA A 415 -1.42 8.02 2.78
C ALA A 415 -0.03 8.39 2.22
N LEU A 416 0.95 7.48 2.30
CA LEU A 416 2.27 7.66 1.69
C LEU A 416 2.15 7.92 0.18
N LEU A 417 1.42 7.07 -0.54
CA LEU A 417 1.25 7.22 -1.99
C LEU A 417 0.51 8.51 -2.35
N GLY A 418 -0.50 8.88 -1.57
CA GLY A 418 -1.23 10.14 -1.70
C GLY A 418 -0.38 11.38 -1.44
N ALA A 419 0.63 11.29 -0.58
CA ALA A 419 1.58 12.38 -0.32
C ALA A 419 2.69 12.46 -1.38
N VAL A 420 3.19 11.32 -1.86
CA VAL A 420 4.23 11.26 -2.91
C VAL A 420 3.69 11.72 -4.26
N ARG A 421 2.44 11.35 -4.61
CA ARG A 421 1.87 11.64 -5.94
C ARG A 421 1.97 13.14 -6.27
N PRO A 422 1.36 14.09 -5.53
CA PRO A 422 1.43 15.52 -5.82
C PRO A 422 2.85 16.11 -5.84
N GLY A 423 3.80 15.50 -5.12
CA GLY A 423 5.20 15.94 -5.15
C GLY A 423 5.90 15.65 -6.48
N LEU A 424 5.47 14.61 -7.20
CA LEU A 424 6.06 14.18 -8.48
C LEU A 424 5.24 14.63 -9.69
N VAL A 425 3.93 14.45 -9.63
CA VAL A 425 2.97 14.92 -10.63
C VAL A 425 1.78 15.42 -9.82
N ASP A 426 1.32 16.64 -10.05
CA ASP A 426 0.14 17.20 -9.38
C ASP A 426 -0.90 17.53 -10.44
N ASP A 427 -2.07 16.92 -10.32
CA ASP A 427 -3.15 17.04 -11.31
C ASP A 427 -4.05 18.22 -10.92
N ARG A 428 -3.84 19.37 -11.56
CA ARG A 428 -4.46 20.67 -11.23
C ARG A 428 -5.54 21.05 -12.23
N ASP A 429 -6.54 21.81 -11.79
CA ASP A 429 -7.67 22.31 -12.60
C ASP A 429 -7.30 22.76 -14.03
N ASP A 430 -6.15 23.42 -14.21
CA ASP A 430 -5.65 23.97 -15.47
C ASP A 430 -4.50 23.18 -16.13
N GLY A 431 -4.03 22.08 -15.53
CA GLY A 431 -2.96 21.27 -16.12
C GLY A 431 -2.20 20.39 -15.13
N LEU A 432 -0.90 20.19 -15.37
CA LEU A 432 -0.04 19.33 -14.55
C LEU A 432 1.14 20.12 -13.99
N ALA A 433 1.35 20.04 -12.67
CA ALA A 433 2.60 20.51 -12.08
C ALA A 433 3.53 19.32 -11.83
N LEU A 434 4.65 19.29 -12.56
CA LEU A 434 5.65 18.23 -12.48
C LEU A 434 6.68 18.58 -11.42
N PHE A 435 7.13 17.58 -10.66
CA PHE A 435 8.14 17.69 -9.61
C PHE A 435 7.87 18.83 -8.59
N ALA A 436 6.59 19.09 -8.31
CA ALA A 436 6.16 20.23 -7.51
C ALA A 436 6.60 20.18 -6.03
N GLY A 437 6.98 19.01 -5.52
CA GLY A 437 7.46 18.80 -4.15
C GLY A 437 8.93 18.39 -4.06
N LEU A 438 9.74 18.66 -5.09
CA LEU A 438 11.13 18.22 -5.16
C LEU A 438 11.99 18.91 -4.07
N PRO A 439 12.66 18.17 -3.18
CA PRO A 439 13.47 18.76 -2.13
C PRO A 439 14.80 19.28 -2.69
N PRO A 440 15.35 20.40 -2.17
CA PRO A 440 16.64 20.94 -2.61
C PRO A 440 17.81 19.93 -2.51
N ALA A 441 17.74 18.99 -1.56
CA ALA A 441 18.73 17.92 -1.39
C ALA A 441 18.84 16.98 -2.62
N TRP A 442 17.85 16.99 -3.52
CA TRP A 442 17.86 16.20 -4.74
C TRP A 442 18.30 16.99 -5.97
N PHE A 443 18.69 18.26 -5.83
CA PHE A 443 19.24 19.01 -6.96
C PHE A 443 20.52 18.36 -7.46
N GLY A 444 20.69 18.29 -8.77
CA GLY A 444 21.74 17.52 -9.44
C GLY A 444 21.48 16.01 -9.56
N ARG A 445 20.37 15.48 -9.01
CA ARG A 445 20.01 14.06 -9.05
C ARG A 445 18.84 13.81 -10.01
N GLY A 446 18.90 12.71 -10.75
CA GLY A 446 17.84 12.36 -11.70
C GLY A 446 16.58 11.84 -11.00
N VAL A 447 15.41 12.19 -11.53
CA VAL A 447 14.10 11.66 -11.09
C VAL A 447 13.33 11.23 -12.32
N GLU A 448 12.68 10.08 -12.29
CA GLU A 448 11.86 9.61 -13.41
C GLU A 448 10.50 9.12 -12.90
N VAL A 449 9.45 9.43 -13.66
CA VAL A 449 8.09 8.94 -13.49
C VAL A 449 7.64 8.40 -14.83
N HIS A 450 7.08 7.20 -14.85
CA HIS A 450 6.61 6.54 -16.06
C HIS A 450 5.14 6.16 -15.91
N GLU A 451 4.34 6.53 -16.90
CA GLU A 451 2.93 6.17 -17.06
C GLU A 451 2.03 6.53 -15.86
N ALA A 452 2.28 7.66 -15.19
CA ALA A 452 1.43 8.14 -14.10
C ALA A 452 0.02 8.49 -14.61
N PRO A 453 -1.06 7.83 -14.12
CA PRO A 453 -2.42 8.17 -14.49
C PRO A 453 -2.73 9.62 -14.16
N SER A 454 -3.30 10.36 -15.11
CA SER A 454 -3.86 11.70 -14.92
C SER A 454 -5.12 11.85 -15.75
N ARG A 455 -5.96 12.83 -15.45
CA ARG A 455 -7.16 13.12 -16.27
C ARG A 455 -6.83 13.53 -17.71
N PHE A 456 -5.58 13.92 -17.99
CA PHE A 456 -5.12 14.30 -19.33
C PHE A 456 -4.52 13.12 -20.12
N GLY A 457 -4.48 11.93 -19.50
CA GLY A 457 -3.83 10.71 -19.97
C GLY A 457 -2.60 10.33 -19.14
N PRO A 458 -2.00 9.16 -19.38
CA PRO A 458 -0.75 8.75 -18.74
C PRO A 458 0.37 9.77 -18.96
N VAL A 459 1.09 10.09 -17.88
CA VAL A 459 2.18 11.08 -17.86
C VAL A 459 3.50 10.37 -17.56
N SER A 460 4.45 10.51 -18.46
CA SER A 460 5.85 10.12 -18.27
C SER A 460 6.71 11.37 -18.25
N CYS A 461 7.56 11.54 -17.25
CA CYS A 461 8.48 12.67 -17.16
C CYS A 461 9.80 12.30 -16.50
N ALA A 462 10.87 12.96 -16.93
CA ALA A 462 12.20 12.75 -16.40
C ALA A 462 12.89 14.08 -16.15
N LEU A 463 13.57 14.16 -15.01
CA LEU A 463 14.45 15.26 -14.64
C LEU A 463 15.90 14.79 -14.72
N ARG A 464 16.69 15.49 -15.53
CA ARG A 464 18.14 15.31 -15.68
C ARG A 464 18.87 16.63 -15.42
N TRP A 465 20.19 16.64 -15.39
CA TRP A 465 20.97 17.82 -15.04
C TRP A 465 22.15 18.06 -15.98
N HIS A 466 22.33 19.33 -16.37
CA HIS A 466 23.47 19.84 -17.12
C HIS A 466 24.14 20.95 -16.31
N GLY A 467 25.12 20.58 -15.49
CA GLY A 467 25.64 21.48 -14.45
C GLY A 467 24.54 21.84 -13.45
N PRO A 468 24.32 23.13 -13.13
CA PRO A 468 23.29 23.55 -12.18
C PRO A 468 21.88 23.65 -12.79
N ARG A 469 21.74 23.45 -14.11
CA ARG A 469 20.45 23.60 -14.81
C ARG A 469 19.75 22.25 -15.01
N PRO A 470 18.47 22.12 -14.62
CA PRO A 470 17.70 20.91 -14.86
C PRO A 470 17.24 20.84 -16.33
N ALA A 471 17.32 19.65 -16.93
CA ALA A 471 16.66 19.30 -18.18
C ALA A 471 15.43 18.45 -17.88
N LEU A 472 14.26 18.97 -18.23
CA LEU A 472 12.97 18.29 -18.14
C LEU A 472 12.67 17.61 -19.47
N LEU A 473 12.22 16.35 -19.42
CA LEU A 473 11.61 15.65 -20.53
C LEU A 473 10.20 15.20 -20.11
N TRP A 474 9.23 15.26 -21.02
CA TRP A 474 7.87 14.83 -20.73
C TRP A 474 7.16 14.23 -21.95
N ASP A 475 6.23 13.33 -21.68
CA ASP A 475 5.25 12.77 -22.61
C ASP A 475 3.92 12.58 -21.88
N VAL A 476 2.88 13.27 -22.33
CA VAL A 476 1.50 13.09 -21.90
C VAL A 476 0.75 12.40 -23.02
N ALA A 477 0.53 11.09 -22.86
CA ALA A 477 -0.16 10.29 -23.85
C ALA A 477 -1.59 10.82 -24.07
N ALA A 478 -1.95 11.05 -25.33
CA ALA A 478 -3.32 11.41 -25.69
C ALA A 478 -4.21 10.15 -25.68
N GLY A 479 -5.31 10.20 -24.92
CA GLY A 479 -6.42 9.25 -25.05
C GLY A 479 -7.37 9.61 -26.22
N PRO A 480 -8.26 8.69 -26.63
CA PRO A 480 -9.25 8.94 -27.68
C PRO A 480 -10.13 10.17 -27.42
N ASP A 481 -10.47 10.41 -26.15
CA ASP A 481 -11.33 11.50 -25.68
C ASP A 481 -10.53 12.55 -24.89
N SER A 482 -9.27 12.75 -25.26
CA SER A 482 -8.40 13.76 -24.65
C SER A 482 -9.09 15.12 -24.64
N GLY A 483 -9.36 15.66 -23.46
CA GLY A 483 -9.79 17.03 -23.27
C GLY A 483 -8.74 18.06 -23.74
N PRO A 484 -8.91 19.34 -23.38
CA PRO A 484 -7.95 20.39 -23.76
C PRO A 484 -6.52 20.04 -23.35
N GLU A 485 -5.54 20.57 -24.09
CA GLU A 485 -4.13 20.36 -23.78
C GLU A 485 -3.80 20.86 -22.36
N PRO A 486 -3.08 20.05 -21.55
CA PRO A 486 -2.72 20.46 -20.20
C PRO A 486 -1.64 21.54 -20.24
N VAL A 487 -1.76 22.55 -19.37
CA VAL A 487 -0.64 23.45 -19.08
C VAL A 487 0.32 22.74 -18.12
N LEU A 488 1.54 22.50 -18.58
CA LEU A 488 2.61 21.90 -17.79
C LEU A 488 3.41 22.99 -17.08
N THR A 489 3.72 22.78 -15.80
CA THR A 489 4.55 23.68 -14.98
C THR A 489 5.53 22.89 -14.12
N VAL A 490 6.62 23.53 -13.65
CA VAL A 490 7.59 22.90 -12.74
C VAL A 490 7.93 23.83 -11.56
N PRO A 491 6.94 24.10 -10.67
CA PRO A 491 6.99 25.23 -9.75
C PRO A 491 8.12 25.16 -8.71
N ALA A 492 8.62 23.97 -8.37
CA ALA A 492 9.71 23.82 -7.40
C ALA A 492 11.10 24.17 -7.98
N LEU A 493 11.25 24.11 -9.30
CA LEU A 493 12.53 24.31 -9.99
C LEU A 493 12.57 25.62 -10.77
N ASP A 494 11.54 25.87 -11.57
CA ASP A 494 11.41 27.06 -12.41
C ASP A 494 9.94 27.53 -12.40
N PRO A 495 9.56 28.40 -11.45
CA PRO A 495 8.19 28.91 -11.33
C PRO A 495 7.71 29.71 -12.55
N THR A 496 8.64 30.14 -13.42
CA THR A 496 8.33 30.96 -14.60
C THR A 496 8.14 30.13 -15.87
N TRP A 497 8.55 28.86 -15.84
CA TRP A 497 8.41 27.96 -16.98
C TRP A 497 7.00 27.37 -17.07
N SER A 498 6.46 27.34 -18.29
CA SER A 498 5.29 26.57 -18.65
C SER A 498 5.34 26.09 -20.09
N SER A 499 4.57 25.04 -20.40
CA SER A 499 4.36 24.56 -21.77
C SER A 499 2.93 24.05 -21.94
N ALA A 500 2.36 24.15 -23.13
CA ALA A 500 1.10 23.48 -23.50
C ALA A 500 1.33 22.22 -24.34
N GLU A 501 2.57 21.98 -24.78
CA GLU A 501 2.89 20.82 -25.62
C GLU A 501 2.80 19.53 -24.81
N ARG A 502 2.15 18.50 -25.35
CA ARG A 502 2.04 17.19 -24.70
C ARG A 502 3.36 16.43 -24.62
N ARG A 503 4.34 16.76 -25.47
CA ARG A 503 5.63 16.09 -25.55
C ARG A 503 6.72 17.12 -25.77
N GLY A 504 7.85 16.96 -25.10
CA GLY A 504 8.99 17.83 -25.34
C GLY A 504 10.12 17.65 -24.36
N GLU A 505 11.12 18.51 -24.54
CA GLU A 505 12.25 18.67 -23.65
C GLU A 505 12.55 20.16 -23.44
N ALA A 506 12.98 20.53 -22.22
CA ALA A 506 13.30 21.90 -21.88
C ALA A 506 14.46 21.96 -20.88
N LEU A 507 15.43 22.84 -21.15
CA LEU A 507 16.48 23.18 -20.19
C LEU A 507 16.00 24.36 -19.33
N LEU A 508 15.62 24.07 -18.08
CA LEU A 508 15.04 25.03 -17.14
C LEU A 508 16.08 26.04 -16.62
N ALA A 509 15.62 27.10 -15.96
CA ALA A 509 16.49 28.00 -15.21
C ALA A 509 17.20 27.27 -14.06
N GLU A 510 18.33 27.81 -13.61
CA GLU A 510 18.99 27.34 -12.40
C GLU A 510 18.09 27.59 -11.18
N PRO A 511 17.76 26.57 -10.37
CA PRO A 511 16.91 26.73 -9.20
C PRO A 511 17.52 27.71 -8.20
N GLY A 512 16.74 28.72 -7.79
CA GLY A 512 17.20 29.73 -6.82
C GLY A 512 18.03 30.88 -7.42
N ALA A 513 18.24 30.92 -8.74
CA ALA A 513 18.89 32.06 -9.38
C ALA A 513 18.03 33.35 -9.30
N PRO A 514 18.62 34.53 -9.02
CA PRO A 514 17.89 35.79 -8.96
C PRO A 514 17.39 36.17 -10.37
N GLY A 515 16.09 35.95 -10.59
CA GLY A 515 15.39 36.16 -11.88
C GLY A 515 13.97 35.59 -11.90
N ALA A 516 13.64 34.65 -10.99
CA ALA A 516 12.31 34.03 -10.85
C ALA A 516 11.24 34.93 -10.17
N ALA A 517 11.30 36.25 -10.35
CA ALA A 517 10.24 37.13 -9.86
C ALA A 517 9.09 37.17 -10.89
N PRO A 518 7.82 37.08 -10.46
CA PRO A 518 6.70 37.24 -11.38
C PRO A 518 6.76 38.62 -12.05
N PRO A 519 6.29 38.76 -13.30
CA PRO A 519 6.28 40.05 -13.98
C PRO A 519 5.56 41.08 -13.07
N PRO A 520 6.11 42.29 -12.89
CA PRO A 520 5.45 43.29 -12.07
C PRO A 520 4.06 43.57 -12.67
N ALA A 521 3.04 43.55 -11.82
CA ALA A 521 1.68 43.92 -12.20
C ALA A 521 1.71 45.26 -12.95
N PRO A 522 0.91 45.44 -14.02
CA PRO A 522 0.89 46.69 -14.75
C PRO A 522 0.57 47.82 -13.76
N ARG A 523 1.51 48.78 -13.66
CA ARG A 523 1.32 49.98 -12.83
C ARG A 523 0.04 50.66 -13.30
N ARG A 524 -0.96 50.73 -12.43
CA ARG A 524 -2.04 51.71 -12.59
C ARG A 524 -1.41 53.08 -12.38
N ASP A 525 -1.33 53.87 -13.43
CA ASP A 525 -1.01 55.29 -13.33
C ASP A 525 -2.02 55.96 -12.40
N PRO A 526 -1.59 56.55 -11.27
CA PRO A 526 -2.42 57.44 -10.49
C PRO A 526 -2.22 58.85 -11.05
N GLY A 527 -2.97 59.23 -12.09
CA GLY A 527 -2.74 60.56 -12.66
C GLY A 527 -3.54 60.95 -13.90
N ALA A 528 -4.87 60.92 -13.83
CA ALA A 528 -5.69 61.84 -14.62
C ALA A 528 -6.91 62.22 -13.79
N GLY A 529 -6.88 63.47 -13.29
CA GLY A 529 -7.82 64.01 -12.34
C GLY A 529 -9.27 64.01 -12.80
N GLY A 530 -10.15 63.90 -11.80
CA GLY A 530 -11.55 64.24 -11.94
C GLY A 530 -11.70 65.71 -12.33
N GLY A 531 -12.26 65.93 -13.52
CA GLY A 531 -12.99 67.13 -13.85
C GLY A 531 -14.44 66.96 -13.42
N SER A 532 -14.88 67.83 -12.53
CA SER A 532 -16.27 68.01 -12.09
C SER A 532 -17.24 68.17 -13.27
N PHE A 533 -18.40 67.51 -13.17
CA PHE A 533 -19.66 68.03 -13.71
C PHE A 533 -20.74 67.89 -12.64
N SER A 534 -21.26 69.07 -12.28
CA SER A 534 -22.46 69.39 -11.48
C SER A 534 -22.43 69.10 -9.98
#